data_AF-A0A956U0B9-F1
#
_entry.id   AF-A0A956U0B9-F1
#
_cell.length_a   1.000
_cell.length_b   1.000
_cell.length_c   1.000
_cell.angle_alpha   90.00
_cell.angle_beta   90.00
_cell.angle_gamma   90.00
#
_symmetry.space_group_name_H-M   'P 1'
#
loop_
_entity.id
_entity.type
_entity.pdbx_description
1 polymer ?
#
loop_
_entity_poly.entity_id
_entity_poly.type
_entity_poly.pdbx_seq_one_letter_code
_entity_poly.pdbx_strand_id
1 'polypeptide(L)' 'GGRQAESKKFGREFEKAARILGSKFLDAGKIVEPSKVDGIHLDPESNRKLGLAVAATISGKPAGAKKPARKRN' A
#
# COMPACT_ATOMS: atom_id res chain seq x y z
N GLY A 1 -7.84 -22.13 -0.74
CA GLY A 1 -8.72 -22.37 0.42
C GLY A 1 -9.53 -21.11 0.74
N GLY A 2 -10.72 -21.24 1.35
CA GLY A 2 -11.70 -20.14 1.50
C GLY A 2 -11.15 -18.82 2.08
N ARG A 3 -10.15 -18.87 2.97
CA ARG A 3 -9.53 -17.68 3.58
C ARG A 3 -8.85 -16.73 2.58
N GLN A 4 -8.24 -17.26 1.52
CA GLN A 4 -7.64 -16.43 0.47
C GLN A 4 -8.71 -15.74 -0.40
N ALA A 5 -9.82 -16.42 -0.66
CA ALA A 5 -10.93 -15.84 -1.42
C ALA A 5 -11.60 -14.71 -0.63
N GLU A 6 -11.73 -14.85 0.69
CA GLU A 6 -12.20 -13.77 1.57
C GLU A 6 -11.22 -12.59 1.60
N SER A 7 -9.92 -12.85 1.76
CA SER A 7 -8.91 -11.78 1.79
C SER A 7 -8.91 -10.94 0.51
N LYS A 8 -9.16 -11.56 -0.65
CA LYS A 8 -9.25 -10.86 -1.95
C LYS A 8 -10.42 -9.86 -2.03
N LYS A 9 -11.41 -9.96 -1.16
CA LYS A 9 -12.56 -9.03 -1.13
C LYS A 9 -12.25 -7.75 -0.35
N PHE A 10 -11.26 -7.76 0.55
CA PHE A 10 -10.98 -6.62 1.43
C PHE A 10 -10.66 -5.33 0.67
N GLY A 11 -9.95 -5.40 -0.46
CA GLY A 11 -9.68 -4.22 -1.27
C GLY A 11 -10.96 -3.47 -1.66
N ARG A 12 -11.95 -4.20 -2.19
CA ARG A 12 -13.27 -3.65 -2.56
C ARG A 12 -14.04 -3.13 -1.34
N GLU A 13 -14.09 -3.88 -0.26
CA GLU A 13 -14.90 -3.50 0.91
C GLU A 13 -14.31 -2.31 1.66
N PHE A 14 -12.98 -2.21 1.76
CA PHE A 14 -12.32 -1.04 2.34
C PHE A 14 -12.40 0.20 1.44
N GLU A 15 -12.35 0.04 0.11
CA GLU A 15 -12.59 1.15 -0.82
C GLU A 15 -13.98 1.77 -0.62
N LYS A 16 -15.01 0.92 -0.50
CA LYS A 16 -16.38 1.38 -0.20
C LYS A 16 -16.44 2.14 1.12
N ALA A 17 -15.85 1.59 2.18
CA ALA A 17 -15.85 2.21 3.50
C ALA A 17 -15.13 3.57 3.48
N ALA A 18 -13.97 3.65 2.84
CA ALA A 18 -13.23 4.90 2.69
C ALA A 18 -14.03 5.96 1.94
N ARG A 19 -14.74 5.58 0.87
CA ARG A 19 -15.64 6.48 0.15
C ARG A 19 -16.78 7.01 1.03
N ILE A 20 -17.41 6.15 1.83
CA ILE A 20 -18.47 6.54 2.77
C ILE A 20 -17.95 7.54 3.80
N LEU A 21 -16.74 7.33 4.28
CA LEU A 21 -16.12 8.15 5.33
C LEU A 21 -15.33 9.36 4.80
N GLY A 22 -15.32 9.61 3.49
CA GLY A 22 -14.52 10.67 2.87
C GLY A 22 -13.01 10.51 3.08
N SER A 23 -12.54 9.28 3.30
CA SER A 23 -11.13 8.96 3.55
C SER A 23 -10.39 8.60 2.27
N LYS A 24 -9.07 8.87 2.25
CA LYS A 24 -8.20 8.33 1.20
C LYS A 24 -8.08 6.81 1.35
N PHE A 25 -7.97 6.11 0.23
CA PHE A 25 -7.82 4.65 0.19
C PHE A 25 -6.62 4.24 -0.67
N LEU A 26 -5.93 3.17 -0.26
CA LEU A 26 -4.87 2.51 -1.02
C LEU A 26 -5.09 0.99 -0.90
N ASP A 27 -5.20 0.31 -2.04
CA ASP A 27 -5.28 -1.14 -2.10
C ASP A 27 -3.88 -1.76 -2.14
N ALA A 28 -3.39 -2.21 -0.99
CA ALA A 28 -2.08 -2.86 -0.88
C ALA A 28 -1.98 -4.16 -1.70
N GLY A 29 -3.08 -4.89 -1.86
CA GLY A 29 -3.12 -6.15 -2.61
C GLY A 29 -2.93 -5.97 -4.12
N LYS A 30 -3.06 -4.76 -4.65
CA LYS A 30 -2.69 -4.41 -6.04
C LYS A 30 -1.22 -4.03 -6.20
N ILE A 31 -0.49 -3.90 -5.10
CA ILE A 31 0.87 -3.35 -5.08
C ILE A 31 1.88 -4.42 -4.69
N VAL A 32 1.56 -5.24 -3.69
CA VAL A 32 2.45 -6.24 -3.12
C VAL A 32 1.73 -7.56 -2.92
N GLU A 33 2.51 -8.63 -2.87
CA GLU A 33 2.06 -9.97 -2.50
C GLU A 33 2.71 -10.39 -1.18
N PRO A 34 2.05 -11.24 -0.38
CA PRO A 34 2.69 -11.85 0.78
C PRO A 34 3.92 -12.67 0.39
N SER A 35 4.88 -12.75 1.30
CA SER A 35 6.10 -13.51 1.13
C SER A 35 5.80 -15.00 0.92
N LYS A 36 6.67 -15.67 0.17
CA LYS A 36 6.58 -17.13 -0.02
C LYS A 36 6.94 -17.93 1.23
N VAL A 37 7.47 -17.29 2.28
CA VAL A 37 7.92 -17.96 3.51
C VAL A 37 6.73 -18.46 4.31
N ASP A 38 5.73 -17.59 4.53
CA ASP A 38 4.55 -17.91 5.35
C ASP A 38 3.21 -17.50 4.71
N GLY A 39 3.24 -16.80 3.57
CA GLY A 39 2.03 -16.32 2.90
C GLY A 39 1.27 -15.23 3.67
N ILE A 40 1.88 -14.61 4.68
CA ILE A 40 1.27 -13.60 5.55
C ILE A 40 2.12 -12.32 5.60
N HIS A 41 3.40 -12.42 5.92
CA HIS A 41 4.29 -11.27 6.04
C HIS A 41 4.82 -10.80 4.68
N LEU A 42 5.30 -9.57 4.60
CA LEU A 42 5.98 -9.06 3.40
C LEU A 42 7.48 -9.33 3.46
N ASP A 43 8.09 -9.62 2.32
CA ASP A 43 9.54 -9.56 2.18
C ASP A 43 10.05 -8.11 2.19
N PRO A 44 11.37 -7.87 2.33
CA PRO A 44 11.93 -6.51 2.38
C PRO A 44 11.64 -5.65 1.14
N GLU A 45 11.61 -6.24 -0.05
CA GLU A 45 11.36 -5.52 -1.30
C GLU A 45 9.89 -5.07 -1.39
N SER A 46 8.97 -6.00 -1.11
CA SER A 46 7.53 -5.76 -1.02
C SER A 46 7.23 -4.69 0.03
N ASN A 47 7.82 -4.79 1.21
CA ASN A 47 7.65 -3.78 2.26
C ASN A 47 8.11 -2.38 1.80
N ARG A 48 9.27 -2.31 1.11
CA ARG A 48 9.77 -1.05 0.55
C ARG A 48 8.84 -0.49 -0.53
N LYS A 49 8.34 -1.33 -1.43
CA LYS A 49 7.41 -0.94 -2.50
C LYS A 49 6.11 -0.37 -1.91
N LEU A 50 5.56 -1.04 -0.89
CA LEU A 50 4.37 -0.56 -0.20
C LEU A 50 4.61 0.79 0.47
N GLY A 51 5.73 0.96 1.17
CA GLY A 51 6.08 2.23 1.82
C GLY A 51 6.17 3.41 0.84
N LEU A 52 6.78 3.18 -0.34
CA LEU A 52 6.85 4.21 -1.40
C LEU A 52 5.47 4.57 -1.96
N ALA A 53 4.58 3.58 -2.13
CA ALA A 53 3.21 3.84 -2.58
C ALA A 53 2.40 4.63 -1.54
N VAL A 54 2.52 4.29 -0.26
CA VAL A 54 1.89 5.05 0.84
C VAL A 54 2.37 6.50 0.84
N ALA A 55 3.68 6.72 0.74
CA ALA A 55 4.26 8.07 0.69
C ALA A 55 3.73 8.88 -0.52
N ALA A 56 3.57 8.24 -1.67
CA ALA A 56 3.00 8.86 -2.87
C ALA A 56 1.53 9.28 -2.65
N THR A 57 0.71 8.39 -2.10
CA THR A 57 -0.72 8.67 -1.81
C THR A 57 -0.93 9.80 -0.80
N ILE A 58 -0.05 9.90 0.20
CA ILE A 58 -0.10 10.97 1.19
C ILE A 58 0.35 12.31 0.56
N SER A 59 1.50 12.31 -0.11
CA SER A 59 2.13 13.54 -0.61
C SER A 59 1.57 14.07 -1.93
N GLY A 60 0.82 13.25 -2.68
CA GLY A 60 0.37 13.57 -4.04
C GLY A 60 1.49 13.56 -5.09
N LYS A 61 2.70 13.12 -4.72
CA LYS A 61 3.86 13.02 -5.60
C LYS A 61 4.04 11.58 -6.07
N PRO A 62 4.60 11.33 -7.26
CA PRO A 62 4.87 9.97 -7.71
C PRO A 62 5.88 9.26 -6.77
N ALA A 63 5.71 7.95 -6.63
CA ALA A 63 6.61 7.10 -5.83
C ALA A 63 8.05 7.20 -6.34
N GLY A 64 9.00 7.49 -5.44
CA GLY A 64 10.41 7.68 -5.78
C GLY A 64 10.82 9.11 -6.16
N ALA A 65 9.94 10.10 -6.02
CA ALA A 65 10.32 11.51 -6.12
C ALA A 65 11.48 11.82 -5.16
N LYS A 66 12.64 12.25 -5.69
CA LYS A 66 13.80 12.61 -4.87
C LYS A 66 13.41 13.75 -3.92
N LYS A 67 13.73 13.60 -2.63
CA LYS A 67 13.58 14.67 -1.64
C LYS A 67 14.42 15.86 -2.14
N PRO A 68 13.88 17.09 -2.20
CA PRO A 68 14.72 18.24 -2.53
C PRO A 68 15.87 18.28 -1.53
N ALA A 69 17.09 18.51 -2.03
CA ALA A 69 18.28 18.61 -1.21
C ALA A 69 17.99 19.62 -0.08
N ARG A 70 18.14 19.18 1.17
CA ARG A 70 17.95 20.05 2.32
C ARG A 70 19.01 21.15 2.22
N LYS A 71 18.63 22.38 1.85
CA LYS A 71 19.51 23.54 1.98
C LYS A 71 19.87 23.64 3.47
N ARG A 72 21.15 23.48 3.79
CA ARG A 72 21.72 23.89 5.07
C ARG A 72 21.91 25.40 4.97
N ASN A 73 21.30 26.13 5.91
CA ASN A 73 21.65 27.52 6.18
C ASN A 73 22.89 27.54 7.07
#